data_AF-A0A1Q7HNJ1-F1
#
_entry.id   AF-A0A1Q7HNJ1-F1
#
_cell.length_a   1.000
_cell.length_b   1.000
_cell.length_c   1.000
_cell.angle_alpha   90.00
_cell.angle_beta   90.00
_cell.angle_gamma   90.00
#
_symmetry.space_group_name_H-M   'P 1'
#
loop_
_entity.id
_entity.type
_entity.pdbx_description
1 polymer ?
#
loop_
_entity_poly.entity_id
_entity_poly.type
_entity_poly.pdbx_seq_one_letter_code
_entity_poly.pdbx_strand_id
1 'polypeptide(L)'
;MVVRLVDARDQGLTIERPEREYAFCSHACLVKFAKSPQSYVAKVDTWLVADARGEHVHAATDGIPVIDEGMREWYKSCRCCLSDAHPEVVKMLDAEKATPTGP
;
A
#
# COMPACT_ATOMS: atom_id res chain seq x y z
N MET A 1 3.22 6.53 -10.21
CA MET A 1 2.29 6.25 -11.32
C MET A 1 1.62 4.92 -11.02
N VAL A 2 0.30 4.87 -10.92
CA VAL A 2 -0.47 3.64 -10.65
C VAL A 2 -1.17 3.24 -11.94
N VAL A 3 -1.02 1.97 -12.36
CA VAL A 3 -1.63 1.43 -13.58
C VAL A 3 -2.59 0.31 -13.16
N ARG A 4 -3.82 0.36 -13.65
CA ARG A 4 -4.80 -0.72 -13.44
C ARG A 4 -4.57 -1.83 -14.47
N LEU A 5 -4.53 -3.08 -14.00
CA LEU A 5 -4.31 -4.26 -14.85
C LEU A 5 -5.36 -4.38 -15.97
N VAL A 6 -6.63 -4.12 -15.65
CA VAL A 6 -7.74 -4.24 -16.61
C VAL A 6 -7.62 -3.28 -17.79
N ASP A 7 -7.28 -2.01 -17.55
CA ASP A 7 -7.09 -1.02 -18.62
C ASP A 7 -5.85 -1.32 -19.47
N ALA A 8 -4.77 -1.76 -18.83
CA ALA A 8 -3.55 -2.13 -19.55
C ALA A 8 -3.82 -3.32 -20.47
N ARG A 9 -4.61 -4.31 -20.04
CA ARG A 9 -4.97 -5.47 -20.85
C ARG A 9 -5.82 -5.07 -22.06
N ASP A 10 -6.81 -4.21 -21.88
CA ASP A 10 -7.66 -3.69 -22.97
C ASP A 10 -6.82 -3.00 -24.05
N GLN A 11 -5.76 -2.30 -23.64
CA GLN A 11 -4.83 -1.61 -24.53
C GLN A 11 -3.72 -2.50 -25.11
N GLY A 12 -3.69 -3.80 -24.78
CA GLY A 12 -2.60 -4.70 -25.19
C GLY A 12 -1.24 -4.35 -24.58
N LEU A 13 -1.25 -3.68 -23.41
CA LEU A 13 -0.08 -3.26 -22.65
C LEU A 13 0.22 -4.21 -21.49
N THR A 14 -0.08 -5.50 -21.65
CA THR A 14 0.22 -6.54 -20.67
C THR A 14 1.14 -7.62 -21.25
N ILE A 15 1.91 -8.25 -20.36
CA ILE A 15 2.66 -9.47 -20.67
C ILE A 15 2.30 -10.52 -19.61
N GLU A 16 1.74 -11.63 -20.07
CA GLU A 16 1.46 -12.81 -19.24
C GLU A 16 2.72 -13.65 -19.08
N ARG A 17 2.98 -14.11 -17.85
CA ARG A 17 4.11 -14.98 -17.52
C ARG A 17 3.65 -16.07 -16.56
N PRO A 18 4.36 -17.21 -16.49
CA PRO A 18 3.98 -18.31 -15.59
C PRO A 18 3.90 -17.88 -14.13
N GLU A 19 4.73 -16.92 -13.74
CA GLU A 19 4.81 -16.39 -12.39
C GLU A 19 3.73 -15.34 -12.07
N ARG A 20 3.33 -14.51 -13.05
CA ARG A 20 2.38 -13.39 -12.88
C ARG A 20 2.07 -12.67 -14.19
N GLU A 21 1.06 -11.80 -14.17
CA GLU A 21 0.79 -10.82 -15.22
C GLU A 21 1.47 -9.47 -14.91
N TYR A 22 2.09 -8.86 -15.92
CA TYR A 22 2.68 -7.53 -15.83
C TYR A 22 1.91 -6.53 -16.68
N ALA A 23 1.56 -5.37 -16.11
CA ALA A 23 0.99 -4.24 -16.83
C ALA A 23 1.98 -3.09 -17.00
N PHE A 24 1.93 -2.44 -18.16
CA PHE A 24 2.81 -1.33 -18.50
C PHE A 24 1.99 -0.07 -18.79
N CYS A 25 2.54 1.09 -18.41
CA CYS A 25 1.91 2.38 -18.68
C CYS A 25 1.97 2.83 -20.15
N SER A 26 2.82 2.19 -20.96
CA SER A 26 3.01 2.53 -22.35
C SER A 26 3.63 1.39 -23.14
N HIS A 27 3.48 1.43 -24.47
CA HIS A 27 4.08 0.46 -25.37
C HIS A 27 5.62 0.47 -25.29
N ALA A 28 6.24 1.64 -25.08
CA ALA A 28 7.69 1.75 -24.93
C ALA A 28 8.20 0.98 -23.69
N CYS A 29 7.47 1.04 -22.57
CA CYS A 29 7.79 0.27 -21.37
C CYS A 29 7.62 -1.23 -21.59
N LEU A 30 6.55 -1.65 -22.26
CA LEU A 30 6.33 -3.05 -22.62
C LEU A 30 7.48 -3.59 -23.46
N VAL A 31 7.84 -2.89 -24.54
CA VAL A 31 8.93 -3.29 -25.44
C VAL A 31 10.27 -3.37 -24.69
N LYS A 32 10.53 -2.41 -23.79
CA LYS A 32 11.75 -2.42 -22.97
C LYS A 32 11.80 -3.63 -22.03
N PHE A 33 10.68 -3.99 -21.43
CA PHE A 33 10.57 -5.19 -20.61
C PHE A 33 10.77 -6.46 -21.45
N ALA A 34 10.10 -6.56 -22.60
CA ALA A 34 10.21 -7.72 -23.49
C ALA A 34 11.64 -8.00 -23.98
N LYS A 35 12.46 -6.95 -24.14
CA LYS A 35 13.88 -7.08 -24.51
C LYS A 35 14.76 -7.67 -23.41
N SER A 36 14.41 -7.51 -22.14
CA SER A 36 15.25 -7.95 -21.01
C SER A 36 14.42 -8.33 -19.79
N PRO A 37 13.50 -9.30 -19.90
CA PRO A 37 12.50 -9.55 -18.86
C PRO A 37 13.14 -10.04 -17.56
N GLN A 38 14.17 -10.87 -17.64
CA GLN A 38 14.84 -11.44 -16.45
C GLN A 38 15.38 -10.37 -15.49
N SER A 39 15.95 -9.28 -16.03
CA SER A 39 16.50 -8.19 -15.21
C SER A 39 15.43 -7.39 -14.46
N TYR A 40 14.20 -7.34 -14.98
CA TYR A 40 13.09 -6.67 -14.31
C TYR A 40 12.36 -7.63 -13.37
N VAL A 41 12.14 -8.88 -13.78
CA VAL A 41 11.52 -9.92 -12.95
C VAL A 41 12.29 -10.09 -11.65
N ALA A 42 13.63 -10.20 -11.72
CA ALA A 42 14.46 -10.33 -10.52
C ALA A 42 14.31 -9.16 -9.53
N LYS A 43 14.14 -7.93 -10.04
CA LYS A 43 13.92 -6.74 -9.18
C LYS A 43 12.55 -6.77 -8.51
N VAL A 44 11.53 -7.18 -9.28
CA VAL A 44 10.16 -7.31 -8.76
C VAL A 44 10.10 -8.41 -7.70
N ASP A 45 10.81 -9.52 -7.91
CA ASP A 45 10.87 -10.62 -6.94
C ASP A 45 11.54 -10.18 -5.63
N THR A 46 12.68 -9.50 -5.71
CA THR A 46 13.36 -8.92 -4.54
C THR A 46 12.44 -7.96 -3.77
N TRP A 47 11.69 -7.11 -4.48
CA TRP A 47 10.76 -6.18 -3.84
C TRP A 47 9.61 -6.90 -3.14
N LEU A 48 9.03 -7.93 -3.75
CA LEU A 48 7.98 -8.73 -3.10
C LEU A 48 8.48 -9.48 -1.88
N VAL A 49 9.69 -10.03 -1.93
CA VAL A 49 10.31 -10.67 -0.77
C VAL A 49 10.53 -9.66 0.36
N ALA A 50 10.90 -8.41 0.04
CA ALA A 50 11.02 -7.34 1.03
C ALA A 50 9.67 -6.90 1.61
N ASP A 51 8.64 -6.78 0.76
CA ASP A 51 7.26 -6.47 1.17
C ASP A 51 6.69 -7.53 2.12
N ALA A 52 6.89 -8.81 1.80
CA ALA A 52 6.51 -9.93 2.66
C ALA A 52 7.23 -9.94 4.03
N ARG A 53 8.37 -9.24 4.14
CA ARG A 53 9.14 -9.08 5.38
C ARG A 53 8.73 -7.83 6.19
N GLY A 54 7.70 -7.09 5.75
CA GLY A 54 7.17 -5.92 6.45
C GLY A 54 8.04 -4.67 6.32
N GLU A 55 8.97 -4.64 5.36
CA GLU A 55 9.82 -3.48 5.11
C GLU A 55 9.07 -2.47 4.21
N HIS A 56 8.18 -1.69 4.84
CA HIS A 56 7.41 -0.53 4.35
C HIS A 56 7.06 -0.46 2.84
N VAL A 57 5.92 -1.06 2.50
CA VAL A 57 5.00 -0.52 1.48
C VAL A 57 3.67 -0.31 2.20
N HIS A 58 3.05 0.85 1.98
CA HIS A 58 1.72 1.14 2.49
C HIS A 58 0.72 0.16 1.85
N ALA A 59 0.50 -0.97 2.51
CA ALA A 59 -0.61 -1.85 2.23
C ALA A 59 -1.88 -1.03 2.45
N ALA A 60 -2.51 -0.62 1.35
CA ALA A 60 -3.85 -0.07 1.38
C ALA A 60 -4.81 -1.23 1.68
N THR A 61 -4.84 -1.64 2.95
CA THR A 61 -5.94 -2.42 3.47
C THR A 61 -7.14 -1.48 3.61
N ASP A 62 -8.11 -1.73 2.76
CA ASP A 62 -9.43 -1.12 2.76
C ASP A 62 -10.04 -1.23 4.18
N GLY A 63 -10.37 -0.09 4.80
CA GLY A 63 -11.34 -0.06 5.89
C GLY A 63 -10.99 0.82 7.09
N ILE A 64 -10.00 0.47 7.90
CA ILE A 64 -9.67 1.21 9.15
C ILE A 64 -8.16 1.09 9.41
N PRO A 65 -7.42 2.20 9.59
CA PRO A 65 -6.02 2.14 9.99
C PRO A 65 -5.89 1.41 11.32
N VAL A 66 -5.03 0.38 11.38
CA VAL A 66 -4.64 -0.23 12.65
C VAL A 66 -4.00 0.87 13.51
N ILE A 67 -4.50 1.06 14.74
CA ILE A 67 -4.01 2.09 15.65
C ILE A 67 -2.66 1.65 16.23
N ASP A 68 -1.58 2.08 15.57
CA ASP A 68 -0.21 1.86 16.04
C ASP A 68 0.24 2.93 17.07
N GLU A 69 1.43 2.76 17.65
CA GLU A 69 2.05 3.72 18.57
C GLU A 69 2.21 5.11 17.93
N GLY A 70 2.61 5.18 16.65
CA GLY A 70 2.69 6.43 15.91
C GLY A 70 1.35 7.18 15.88
N MET A 71 0.25 6.46 15.65
CA MET A 71 -1.11 7.02 15.70
C MET A 71 -1.50 7.47 17.12
N ARG A 72 -1.06 6.75 18.18
CA ARG A 72 -1.29 7.15 19.58
C ARG A 72 -0.49 8.39 19.99
N GLU A 73 0.75 8.52 19.55
CA GLU A 73 1.58 9.71 19.77
C GLU A 73 1.04 10.93 19.02
N TRP A 74 0.60 10.74 17.77
CA TRP A 74 -0.04 11.82 17.01
C TRP A 74 -1.34 12.28 17.66
N TYR A 75 -2.16 11.35 18.20
CA TYR A 75 -3.34 11.69 18.97
C TYR A 75 -3.02 12.55 20.21
N LYS A 76 -1.96 12.21 20.96
CA LYS A 76 -1.50 12.98 22.13
C LYS A 76 -1.02 14.38 21.75
N SER A 77 -0.32 14.51 20.62
CA SER A 77 0.31 15.75 20.18
C SER A 77 -0.66 16.71 19.48
N CYS A 78 -1.47 16.21 18.52
CA CYS A 78 -2.32 17.01 17.64
C CYS A 78 -3.67 16.32 17.33
N ARG A 79 -4.48 16.04 18.36
CA ARG A 79 -5.82 15.42 18.23
C ARG A 79 -6.70 16.07 17.16
N CYS A 80 -6.73 17.40 17.05
CA CYS A 80 -7.57 18.11 16.07
C CYS A 80 -7.20 17.77 14.61
N CYS A 81 -5.91 17.61 14.31
CA CYS A 81 -5.46 17.25 12.97
C CYS A 81 -5.72 15.77 12.65
N LEU A 82 -5.62 14.89 13.66
CA LEU A 82 -5.93 13.48 13.50
C LEU A 82 -7.44 13.23 13.31
N SER A 83 -8.30 14.02 13.95
CA SER A 83 -9.77 13.94 13.75
C SER A 83 -10.19 14.31 12.32
N ASP A 84 -9.51 15.26 11.69
CA ASP A 84 -9.78 15.70 10.32
C ASP A 84 -9.41 14.61 9.30
N ALA A 85 -8.22 14.03 9.44
CA ALA A 85 -7.72 12.99 8.54
C ALA A 85 -8.34 11.60 8.80
N HIS A 86 -8.56 11.24 10.07
CA HIS A 86 -8.99 9.89 10.49
C HIS A 86 -10.00 9.95 11.64
N PRO A 87 -11.25 10.37 11.38
CA PRO A 87 -12.27 10.52 12.43
C PRO A 87 -12.60 9.20 13.14
N GLU A 88 -12.57 8.06 12.43
CA GLU A 88 -12.82 6.74 13.02
C GLU A 88 -11.71 6.29 14.00
N VAL A 89 -10.45 6.65 13.72
CA VAL A 89 -9.32 6.37 14.62
C VAL A 89 -9.46 7.15 15.92
N VAL A 90 -9.86 8.42 15.84
CA VAL A 90 -10.07 9.26 17.02
C VAL A 90 -11.22 8.74 17.87
N LYS A 91 -12.34 8.30 17.27
CA LYS A 91 -13.46 7.72 18.03
C LYS A 91 -13.05 6.52 18.88
N MET A 92 -12.20 5.65 18.35
CA MET A 92 -11.66 4.51 19.09
C MET A 92 -10.72 4.95 20.22
N LEU A 93 -9.80 5.87 19.95
CA LEU A 93 -8.86 6.40 20.96
C LEU A 93 -9.56 7.18 22.08
N ASP A 94 -10.65 7.90 21.78
CA ASP A 94 -11.46 8.62 22.74
C ASP A 94 -12.23 7.64 23.64
N ALA A 95 -12.78 6.57 23.08
CA ALA A 95 -13.41 5.48 23.85
C ALA A 95 -12.41 4.75 24.77
N GLU A 96 -11.17 4.51 24.30
CA GLU A 96 -10.08 3.97 25.13
C GLU A 96 -9.74 4.91 26.32
N LYS A 97 -9.72 6.22 26.10
CA LYS A 97 -9.48 7.22 27.17
C LYS A 97 -10.66 7.35 28.13
N ALA A 98 -11.88 7.22 27.64
CA ALA A 98 -13.12 7.34 28.42
C ALA A 98 -13.41 6.10 29.29
N THR A 99 -12.62 5.02 29.15
CA THR A 99 -12.70 3.83 30.00
C THR A 99 -11.59 3.89 31.06
N PRO A 100 -11.82 4.58 32.21
CA PRO A 100 -10.82 4.63 33.27
C PRO A 100 -10.72 3.27 33.97
N THR A 101 -9.60 2.58 33.81
CA THR A 101 -9.12 1.66 34.86
C THR A 101 -8.68 2.53 36.04
N GLY A 102 -9.63 2.85 36.94
CA GLY A 102 -9.33 3.31 38.30
C GLY A 102 -8.78 2.15 39.14
N PRO A 103 -7.97 2.42 40.18
CA PRO A 103 -8.42 3.12 41.38
C PRO A 103 -7.81 4.52 41.61
#